data_AF-A0A7V9DGW5-F1
#
_entry.id   AF-A0A7V9DGW5-F1
#
_cell.length_a   1.000
_cell.length_b   1.000
_cell.length_c   1.000
_cell.angle_alpha   90.00
_cell.angle_beta   90.00
_cell.angle_gamma   90.00
#
_symmetry.space_group_name_H-M   'P 1'
#
loop_
_entity.id
_entity.type
_entity.pdbx_description
1 polymer ?
#
loop_
_entity_poly.entity_id
_entity_poly.type
_entity_poly.pdbx_seq_one_letter_code
_entity_poly.pdbx_strand_id
1 'polypeptide(L)' 'MKARQQPIVMVTAYDAPGGRLADQAGTDLVLVGDSAAMTVLGHESTVPATMEE' A
#
# COMPACT_ATOMS: atom_id res chain seq x y z
N MET A 1 13.67 -2.82 12.51
CA MET A 1 12.88 -2.61 13.75
C MET A 1 12.67 -3.86 14.60
N LYS A 2 12.37 -5.04 14.01
CA LYS A 2 12.18 -6.34 14.71
C LYS A 2 13.25 -6.71 15.76
N ALA A 3 14.54 -6.64 15.42
CA ALA A 3 15.63 -6.94 16.37
C ALA A 3 15.69 -5.94 17.56
N ARG A 4 15.17 -4.73 17.35
CA ARG A 4 15.02 -3.68 18.37
C ARG A 4 13.60 -3.66 18.97
N GLN A 5 12.75 -4.65 18.63
CA GLN A 5 11.34 -4.75 18.99
C GLN A 5 10.49 -3.48 18.75
N GLN A 6 10.88 -2.67 17.77
CA GLN A 6 10.10 -1.50 17.38
C GLN A 6 8.98 -1.92 16.40
N PRO A 7 7.73 -1.45 16.57
CA PRO A 7 6.65 -1.69 15.62
C PRO A 7 6.95 -1.07 14.25
N ILE A 8 6.41 -1.68 13.19
CA ILE A 8 6.55 -1.19 11.81
C ILE A 8 5.22 -0.61 11.37
N VAL A 9 5.22 0.63 10.88
CA VAL A 9 4.05 1.31 10.32
C VAL A 9 4.05 1.14 8.81
N MET A 10 2.97 0.57 8.27
CA MET A 10 2.80 0.33 6.85
C MET A 10 1.44 0.87 6.38
N VAL A 11 1.43 1.45 5.19
CA VAL A 11 0.22 1.91 4.49
C VAL A 11 0.21 1.43 3.05
N THR A 12 -0.97 1.40 2.42
CA THR A 12 -1.07 1.21 0.97
C THR A 12 -1.06 2.55 0.25
N ALA A 13 -0.44 2.59 -0.92
CA ALA A 13 -0.57 3.69 -1.87
C ALA A 13 -0.46 3.12 -3.29
N TYR A 14 -1.24 3.68 -4.21
CA TYR A 14 -1.38 3.14 -5.57
C TYR A 14 -0.98 4.17 -6.65
N ASP A 15 -0.57 5.36 -6.23
CA ASP A 15 -0.12 6.43 -7.11
C ASP A 15 1.05 7.23 -6.50
N ALA A 16 1.72 8.02 -7.34
CA ALA A 16 2.85 8.83 -6.92
C ALA A 16 2.49 9.92 -5.87
N PRO A 17 1.36 10.64 -5.98
CA PRO A 17 0.94 11.58 -4.94
C PRO A 17 0.73 10.92 -3.57
N GLY A 18 -0.02 9.80 -3.51
CA GLY A 18 -0.25 9.07 -2.27
C GLY A 18 1.04 8.52 -1.66
N GLY A 19 1.93 7.99 -2.50
CA GLY A 19 3.26 7.54 -2.06
C GLY A 19 4.11 8.67 -1.46
N ARG A 20 4.09 9.86 -2.06
CA ARG A 20 4.78 11.04 -1.50
C ARG A 20 4.20 11.50 -0.18
N LEU A 21 2.88 11.45 -0.02
CA LEU A 21 2.23 11.78 1.24
C LEU A 21 2.59 10.77 2.34
N ALA A 22 2.65 9.48 2.01
CA ALA A 22 3.06 8.42 2.94
C ALA A 22 4.51 8.61 3.42
N ASP A 23 5.43 8.92 2.50
CA ASP A 23 6.83 9.21 2.82
C ASP A 23 6.95 10.45 3.74
N GLN A 24 6.25 11.53 3.42
CA GLN A 24 6.22 12.75 4.25
C GLN A 24 5.60 12.51 5.63
N ALA A 25 4.65 11.57 5.74
CA ALA A 25 4.05 11.18 7.01
C ALA A 25 4.95 10.27 7.87
N GLY A 26 6.09 9.81 7.32
CA GLY A 26 7.08 9.01 8.04
C GLY A 26 6.69 7.53 8.16
N THR A 27 5.93 6.98 7.21
CA THR A 27 5.64 5.54 7.19
C THR A 27 6.91 4.75 6.87
N ASP A 28 7.08 3.59 7.52
CA ASP A 28 8.28 2.76 7.32
C ASP A 28 8.24 1.98 6.01
N LEU A 29 7.04 1.72 5.48
CA LEU A 29 6.84 0.97 4.25
C LEU A 29 5.55 1.39 3.54
N VAL A 30 5.61 1.40 2.20
CA VAL A 30 4.44 1.49 1.33
C VAL A 30 4.23 0.14 0.64
N LEU A 31 3.01 -0.38 0.71
CA LEU A 31 2.61 -1.61 0.03
C LEU A 31 1.71 -1.28 -1.17
N VAL A 32 2.20 -1.58 -2.38
CA VAL A 32 1.36 -1.69 -3.56
C VAL A 32 0.81 -3.11 -3.58
N GLY A 33 -0.47 -3.27 -3.28
CA GLY A 33 -1.11 -4.59 -3.14
C GLY A 33 -2.40 -4.68 -3.96
N ASP A 34 -2.80 -5.92 -4.24
CA ASP A 34 -4.02 -6.29 -4.98
C ASP A 34 -5.33 -5.70 -4.41
N SER A 35 -5.31 -5.25 -3.15
CA SER A 35 -6.32 -4.38 -2.54
C SER A 35 -6.75 -3.19 -3.42
N ALA A 36 -5.89 -2.72 -4.33
CA ALA A 36 -6.22 -1.73 -5.36
C ALA A 36 -7.44 -2.12 -6.20
N ALA A 37 -7.62 -3.41 -6.50
CA ALA A 37 -8.76 -3.91 -7.27
C ALA A 37 -10.10 -3.52 -6.62
N MET A 38 -10.17 -3.54 -5.29
CA MET A 38 -11.39 -3.14 -4.58
C MET A 38 -11.45 -1.64 -4.34
N THR A 39 -10.35 -1.04 -3.87
CA THR A 39 -10.34 0.34 -3.36
C THR A 39 -10.16 1.40 -4.45
N VAL A 40 -9.56 1.03 -5.57
CA VAL A 40 -9.28 1.93 -6.71
C VAL A 40 -10.15 1.55 -7.91
N LEU A 41 -10.22 0.26 -8.25
CA LEU A 41 -10.92 -0.21 -9.47
C LEU A 41 -12.38 -0.59 -9.23
N GLY A 42 -12.82 -0.73 -7.97
CA GLY A 42 -14.22 -0.96 -7.61
C GLY A 42 -14.71 -2.40 -7.80
N HIS A 43 -13.81 -3.38 -7.87
CA HIS A 43 -14.18 -4.80 -7.88
C HIS A 43 -14.69 -5.27 -6.52
N GLU A 44 -15.51 -6.32 -6.52
CA GLU A 44 -16.04 -6.92 -5.28
C GLU A 44 -15.00 -7.78 -4.53
N SER A 45 -13.88 -8.10 -5.16
CA SER A 45 -12.77 -8.87 -4.56
C SER A 45 -11.44 -8.50 -5.20
N THR A 46 -10.33 -9.02 -4.65
CA THR A 46 -8.98 -8.80 -5.22
C THR A 46 -8.58 -9.81 -6.30
N VAL A 47 -9.39 -10.86 -6.52
CA VAL A 47 -9.13 -11.91 -7.54
C VAL A 47 -8.93 -11.36 -8.96
N PRO A 48 -9.63 -10.30 -9.40
CA PRO A 48 -9.44 -9.74 -10.75
C PRO A 48 -8.10 -9.02 -10.95
N ALA A 49 -7.33 -8.73 -9.89
CA ALA A 49 -6.06 -8.01 -10.01
C ALA A 49 -5.07 -8.76 -10.89
N THR A 50 -4.41 -8.04 -11.80
CA THR A 50 -3.42 -8.57 -12.73
C THR A 50 -2.03 -8.01 -12.46
N MET A 51 -1.00 -8.59 -13.10
CA MET A 51 0.38 -8.08 -13.00
C MET A 51 0.62 -6.79 -13.82
N GLU A 52 -0.30 -6.46 -14.72
CA GLU A 52 -0.23 -5.25 -15.54
C GLU A 52 -0.79 -4.02 -14.80
N GLU A 53 -1.50 -4.27 -13.70
CA GLU A 53 -2.02 -3.29 -12.74
C GLU A 53 -1.06 -3.14 -11.55
#